data_AF-A0A257N5Y1-F1
#
_entry.id   AF-A0A257N5Y1-F1
#
_cell.length_a   1.000
_cell.length_b   1.000
_cell.length_c   1.000
_cell.angle_alpha   90.00
_cell.angle_beta   90.00
_cell.angle_gamma   90.00
#
_symmetry.space_group_name_H-M   'P 1'
#
loop_
_entity.id
_entity.type
_entity.pdbx_description
1 polymer ?
#
loop_
_entity_poly.entity_id
_entity_poly.type
_entity_poly.pdbx_seq_one_letter_code
_entity_poly.pdbx_strand_id
1 'polypeptide(L)'
;MKKSLGTIAGIVLIALSGSALADEQMEIGQKIYERAFGRGCGTCHDIASNPQLPALIKAGTLDRAKFEEVLRNGKGGMPKAVDEIMKNKAVEKAGLTEELAIDYLYKYIGSK
;
A
#
# COMPACT_ATOMS: atom_id res chain seq x y z
N MET A 1 44.09 7.96 26.30
CA MET A 1 43.55 7.37 25.06
C MET A 1 42.05 7.62 25.05
N LYS A 2 41.55 8.53 24.21
CA LYS A 2 40.12 8.87 24.14
C LYS A 2 39.75 9.22 22.71
N LYS A 3 39.51 8.19 21.90
CA LYS A 3 38.86 8.25 20.58
C LYS A 3 38.15 6.91 20.36
N SER A 4 37.02 6.95 19.66
CA SER A 4 36.20 5.82 19.17
C SER A 4 34.78 5.65 19.74
N LEU A 5 34.06 6.73 20.07
CA LEU A 5 32.60 6.67 20.32
C LEU A 5 31.74 7.36 19.23
N GLY A 6 32.36 8.05 18.26
CA GLY A 6 31.61 8.86 17.28
C GLY A 6 31.03 8.11 16.08
N THR A 7 31.53 6.92 15.75
CA THR A 7 31.22 6.27 14.46
C THR A 7 30.01 5.32 14.51
N ILE A 8 29.56 4.91 15.70
CA ILE A 8 28.47 3.93 15.84
C ILE A 8 27.07 4.58 15.75
N ALA A 9 26.94 5.86 16.12
CA ALA A 9 25.65 6.55 16.12
C ALA A 9 25.06 6.81 14.72
N GLY A 10 25.90 6.95 13.69
CA GLY A 10 25.46 7.24 12.32
C GLY A 10 24.75 6.08 11.62
N ILE A 11 25.15 4.83 11.93
CA ILE A 11 24.58 3.62 11.30
C ILE A 11 23.20 3.30 11.90
N VAL A 12 23.00 3.61 13.19
CA VAL A 12 21.72 3.36 13.88
C VAL A 12 20.59 4.26 13.35
N LEU A 13 20.87 5.53 13.01
CA LEU A 13 19.83 6.44 12.48
C LEU A 13 19.33 6.04 11.09
N ILE A 14 20.19 5.48 10.23
CA ILE A 14 19.82 5.08 8.87
C ILE A 14 18.97 3.80 8.88
N ALA A 15 19.23 2.88 9.80
CA ALA A 15 18.39 1.69 9.98
C ALA A 15 16.99 2.07 10.50
N LEU A 16 16.91 3.03 11.44
CA LEU A 16 15.64 3.47 12.04
C LEU A 16 14.71 4.16 11.02
N SER A 17 15.27 4.97 10.10
CA SER A 17 14.48 5.64 9.07
C SER A 17 13.92 4.67 8.04
N GLY A 18 14.62 3.57 7.72
CA GLY A 18 14.09 2.53 6.84
C GLY A 18 12.86 1.81 7.41
N SER A 19 12.89 1.46 8.70
CA SER A 19 11.74 0.83 9.38
C SER A 19 10.54 1.77 9.47
N ALA A 20 10.76 3.05 9.82
CA ALA A 20 9.68 4.04 9.88
C ALA A 20 8.99 4.25 8.53
N LEU A 21 9.76 4.28 7.43
CA LEU A 21 9.20 4.41 6.09
C LEU A 21 8.43 3.16 5.65
N ALA A 22 8.85 1.97 6.07
CA ALA A 22 8.11 0.74 5.80
C ALA A 22 6.78 0.73 6.56
N ASP A 23 6.78 1.10 7.84
CA ASP A 23 5.57 1.18 8.64
C ASP A 23 4.58 2.20 8.06
N GLU A 24 5.06 3.37 7.64
CA GLU A 24 4.23 4.39 6.98
C GLU A 24 3.61 3.89 5.67
N GLN A 25 4.36 3.16 4.85
CA GLN A 25 3.85 2.53 3.62
C GLN A 25 2.69 1.58 3.92
N MET A 26 2.87 0.71 4.92
CA MET A 26 1.86 -0.26 5.32
C MET A 26 0.62 0.44 5.89
N GLU A 27 0.81 1.47 6.71
CA GLU A 27 -0.28 2.24 7.31
C GLU A 27 -1.09 2.99 6.24
N ILE A 28 -0.43 3.63 5.27
CA ILE A 28 -1.14 4.30 4.18
C ILE A 28 -1.87 3.29 3.29
N GLY A 29 -1.22 2.17 2.93
CA GLY A 29 -1.84 1.09 2.17
C GLY A 29 -3.10 0.53 2.87
N GLN A 30 -3.03 0.35 4.19
CA GLN A 30 -4.18 -0.02 5.02
C GLN A 30 -5.30 1.01 4.94
N LYS A 31 -4.97 2.30 5.13
CA LYS A 31 -5.97 3.38 5.07
C LYS A 31 -6.62 3.48 3.70
N ILE A 32 -5.91 3.20 2.61
CA ILE A 32 -6.49 3.12 1.27
C ILE A 32 -7.50 1.97 1.23
N TYR A 33 -7.08 0.76 1.63
CA TYR A 33 -7.92 -0.43 1.62
C TYR A 33 -9.21 -0.26 2.42
N GLU A 34 -9.16 0.42 3.56
CA GLU A 34 -10.30 0.58 4.45
C GLU A 34 -11.24 1.72 4.06
N ARG A 35 -10.79 2.71 3.28
CA ARG A 35 -11.50 3.99 3.14
C ARG A 35 -11.82 4.40 1.70
N ALA A 36 -11.18 3.81 0.68
CA ALA A 36 -11.53 4.10 -0.71
C ALA A 36 -13.04 3.89 -0.95
N PHE A 37 -13.67 4.70 -1.81
CA PHE A 37 -15.13 4.70 -2.03
C PHE A 37 -15.99 4.98 -0.77
N GLY A 38 -15.39 5.48 0.32
CA GLY A 38 -16.08 5.72 1.60
C GLY A 38 -16.44 4.47 2.41
N ARG A 39 -16.14 3.27 1.89
CA ARG A 39 -16.45 1.97 2.52
C ARG A 39 -15.32 0.94 2.45
N GLY A 40 -14.22 1.29 1.77
CA GLY A 40 -13.07 0.44 1.58
C GLY A 40 -13.24 -0.62 0.50
N CYS A 41 -12.09 -1.10 0.01
CA CYS A 41 -11.95 -2.25 -0.87
C CYS A 41 -12.47 -3.54 -0.22
N GLY A 42 -12.31 -3.66 1.11
CA GLY A 42 -12.75 -4.82 1.88
C GLY A 42 -14.24 -5.13 1.77
N THR A 43 -15.09 -4.12 1.57
CA THR A 43 -16.54 -4.32 1.35
C THR A 43 -16.82 -5.30 0.21
N CYS A 44 -15.99 -5.29 -0.84
CA CYS A 44 -16.12 -6.22 -1.95
C CYS A 44 -15.11 -7.37 -1.87
N HIS A 45 -13.93 -7.20 -1.28
CA HIS A 45 -12.86 -8.19 -1.36
C HIS A 45 -12.69 -9.09 -0.13
N ASP A 46 -13.33 -8.77 0.98
CA ASP A 46 -13.31 -9.60 2.20
C ASP A 46 -14.52 -10.58 2.27
N ILE A 47 -15.23 -10.79 1.14
CA ILE A 47 -16.31 -11.77 1.00
C ILE A 47 -15.91 -12.91 0.06
N ALA A 48 -16.33 -14.13 0.38
CA ALA A 48 -15.91 -15.33 -0.35
C ALA A 48 -16.33 -15.37 -1.83
N SER A 49 -17.41 -14.66 -2.20
CA SER A 49 -17.93 -14.64 -3.57
C SER A 49 -17.10 -13.79 -4.54
N ASN A 50 -16.13 -13.02 -4.03
CA ASN A 50 -15.31 -12.12 -4.82
C ASN A 50 -13.83 -12.54 -4.78
N PRO A 51 -13.01 -12.00 -5.71
CA PRO A 51 -11.59 -12.35 -5.79
C PRO A 51 -10.85 -12.09 -4.48
N GLN A 52 -10.22 -13.15 -3.96
CA GLN A 52 -9.42 -13.11 -2.72
C GLN A 52 -8.05 -12.49 -3.02
N LEU A 53 -7.96 -11.16 -2.94
CA LEU A 53 -6.79 -10.40 -3.40
C LEU A 53 -5.47 -10.87 -2.78
N PRO A 54 -5.34 -11.11 -1.46
CA PRO A 54 -4.07 -11.55 -0.88
C PRO A 54 -3.58 -12.87 -1.48
N ALA A 55 -4.49 -13.82 -1.70
CA ALA A 55 -4.15 -15.11 -2.30
C ALA A 55 -3.69 -14.95 -3.75
N LEU A 56 -4.37 -14.10 -4.54
CA LEU A 56 -4.02 -13.85 -5.93
C LEU A 56 -2.67 -13.14 -6.09
N ILE A 57 -2.38 -12.18 -5.21
CA ILE A 57 -1.10 -11.47 -5.15
C ILE A 57 0.03 -12.42 -4.77
N LYS A 58 -0.13 -13.20 -3.68
CA LYS A 58 0.87 -14.18 -3.23
C LYS A 58 1.12 -15.28 -4.26
N ALA A 59 0.09 -15.68 -5.01
CA ALA A 59 0.22 -16.64 -6.11
C ALA A 59 0.83 -16.05 -7.39
N GLY A 60 1.09 -14.73 -7.46
CA GLY A 60 1.61 -14.04 -8.65
C GLY A 60 0.59 -13.89 -9.79
N THR A 61 -0.63 -14.38 -9.62
CA THR A 61 -1.72 -14.27 -10.62
C THR A 61 -2.31 -12.86 -10.72
N LEU A 62 -2.12 -12.06 -9.68
CA LEU A 62 -2.37 -10.63 -9.65
C LEU A 62 -1.05 -9.92 -9.38
N ASP A 63 -0.22 -9.83 -10.41
CA ASP A 63 1.02 -9.05 -10.35
C ASP A 63 0.72 -7.54 -10.25
N ARG A 64 1.76 -6.75 -10.01
CA ARG A 64 1.65 -5.31 -9.81
C ARG A 64 1.09 -4.58 -11.05
N ALA A 65 1.46 -5.00 -12.26
CA ALA A 65 0.99 -4.37 -13.50
C ALA A 65 -0.50 -4.67 -13.72
N LYS A 66 -0.91 -5.92 -13.52
CA LYS A 66 -2.30 -6.35 -13.64
C LYS A 66 -3.18 -5.71 -12.58
N PHE A 67 -2.66 -5.55 -11.37
CA PHE A 67 -3.35 -4.86 -10.29
C PHE A 67 -3.69 -3.41 -10.69
N GLU A 68 -2.71 -2.66 -11.19
CA GLU A 68 -2.94 -1.30 -11.66
C GLU A 68 -3.89 -1.22 -12.84
N GLU A 69 -3.76 -2.12 -13.82
CA GLU A 69 -4.68 -2.18 -14.96
C GLU A 69 -6.13 -2.31 -14.48
N VAL A 70 -6.38 -3.17 -13.49
CA VAL A 70 -7.71 -3.37 -12.89
C VAL A 70 -8.15 -2.13 -12.11
N LEU A 71 -7.28 -1.45 -11.37
CA LEU A 71 -7.64 -0.22 -10.67
C LEU A 71 -8.00 0.92 -11.63
N ARG A 72 -7.28 1.06 -12.74
CA ARG A 72 -7.50 2.10 -13.76
C ARG A 72 -8.76 1.85 -14.57
N ASN A 73 -9.07 0.60 -14.88
CA ASN A 73 -10.14 0.24 -15.81
C ASN A 73 -11.41 -0.31 -15.14
N GLY A 74 -11.31 -0.79 -13.91
CA GLY A 74 -12.33 -1.63 -13.29
C GLY A 74 -12.38 -3.02 -13.93
N LYS A 75 -13.12 -3.95 -13.31
CA LYS A 75 -13.32 -5.30 -13.83
C LYS A 75 -14.55 -5.96 -13.20
N GLY A 76 -15.43 -6.55 -14.01
CA GLY A 76 -16.48 -7.45 -13.53
C GLY A 76 -17.39 -6.85 -12.45
N GLY A 77 -17.75 -5.57 -12.57
CA GLY A 77 -18.57 -4.85 -11.58
C GLY A 77 -17.76 -4.00 -10.59
N MET A 78 -16.44 -4.18 -10.52
CA MET A 78 -15.56 -3.26 -9.80
C MET A 78 -15.44 -1.93 -10.57
N PRO A 79 -15.77 -0.78 -9.96
CA PRO A 79 -15.55 0.54 -10.56
C PRO A 79 -14.06 0.90 -10.64
N LYS A 80 -13.72 1.89 -11.47
CA LYS A 80 -12.39 2.49 -11.48
C LYS A 80 -12.07 3.05 -10.10
N ALA A 81 -10.88 2.77 -9.60
CA ALA A 81 -10.52 3.01 -8.20
C ALA A 81 -9.43 4.06 -8.00
N VAL A 82 -8.69 4.41 -9.05
CA VAL A 82 -7.57 5.37 -8.98
C VAL A 82 -7.99 6.70 -8.35
N ASP A 83 -9.03 7.34 -8.86
CA ASP A 83 -9.47 8.64 -8.34
C ASP A 83 -9.91 8.54 -6.86
N GLU A 84 -10.51 7.42 -6.48
CA GLU A 84 -10.97 7.17 -5.12
C GLU A 84 -9.82 6.87 -4.15
N ILE A 85 -8.74 6.25 -4.64
CA ILE A 85 -7.49 6.09 -3.91
C ILE A 85 -6.86 7.47 -3.67
N MET A 86 -6.79 8.31 -4.70
CA MET A 86 -6.15 9.63 -4.60
C MET A 86 -6.92 10.63 -3.74
N LYS A 87 -8.25 10.47 -3.61
CA LYS A 87 -9.07 11.24 -2.65
C LYS A 87 -8.79 10.90 -1.18
N ASN A 88 -8.06 9.83 -0.89
CA ASN A 88 -7.78 9.43 0.48
C ASN A 88 -6.89 10.46 1.19
N LYS A 89 -7.34 10.94 2.36
CA LYS A 89 -6.58 11.95 3.14
C LYS A 89 -5.19 11.50 3.57
N ALA A 90 -4.95 10.20 3.69
CA ALA A 90 -3.60 9.69 3.98
C ALA A 90 -2.67 9.87 2.78
N VAL A 91 -3.17 9.61 1.57
CA VAL A 91 -2.46 9.79 0.30
C VAL A 91 -2.17 11.27 0.06
N GLU A 92 -3.19 12.13 0.22
CA GLU A 92 -3.07 13.59 0.08
C GLU A 92 -2.03 14.18 1.06
N LYS A 93 -2.10 13.80 2.34
CA LYS A 93 -1.18 14.30 3.37
C LYS A 93 0.27 13.85 3.15
N ALA A 94 0.45 12.63 2.67
CA ALA A 94 1.78 12.09 2.36
C ALA A 94 2.34 12.59 1.01
N GLY A 95 1.55 13.33 0.22
CA GLY A 95 1.98 13.86 -1.07
C GLY A 95 2.33 12.78 -2.08
N LEU A 96 1.68 11.61 -2.00
CA LEU A 96 2.01 10.48 -2.87
C LEU A 96 1.54 10.73 -4.30
N THR A 97 2.30 10.19 -5.26
CA THR A 97 1.80 10.01 -6.63
C THR A 97 0.81 8.85 -6.69
N GLU A 98 0.11 8.75 -7.81
CA GLU A 98 -0.78 7.62 -8.06
C GLU A 98 -0.03 6.28 -7.96
N GLU A 99 1.12 6.18 -8.60
CA GLU A 99 1.93 4.97 -8.67
C GLU A 99 2.36 4.50 -7.28
N LEU A 100 2.80 5.44 -6.42
CA LEU A 100 3.18 5.14 -5.04
C LEU A 100 1.98 4.73 -4.19
N ALA A 101 0.83 5.39 -4.34
CA ALA A 101 -0.38 5.00 -3.63
C ALA A 101 -0.83 3.57 -4.00
N ILE A 102 -0.74 3.22 -5.29
CA ILE A 102 -1.03 1.87 -5.77
C ILE A 102 0.00 0.86 -5.23
N ASP A 103 1.28 1.19 -5.23
CA ASP A 103 2.34 0.34 -4.66
C ASP A 103 2.09 0.04 -3.18
N TYR A 104 1.71 1.06 -2.40
CA TYR A 104 1.49 0.93 -0.96
C TYR A 104 0.27 0.06 -0.69
N LEU A 105 -0.81 0.27 -1.45
CA LEU A 105 -1.99 -0.59 -1.42
C LEU A 105 -1.65 -2.04 -1.79
N TYR A 106 -0.90 -2.25 -2.87
CA TYR A 106 -0.50 -3.58 -3.34
C TYR A 106 0.33 -4.32 -2.28
N LYS A 107 1.33 -3.64 -1.70
CA LYS A 107 2.17 -4.17 -0.62
C LYS A 107 1.34 -4.54 0.62
N TYR A 108 0.43 -3.65 1.03
CA TYR A 108 -0.46 -3.93 2.16
C TYR A 108 -1.33 -5.17 1.93
N ILE A 109 -2.00 -5.26 0.78
CA ILE A 109 -2.84 -6.42 0.46
C ILE A 109 -2.01 -7.70 0.39
N GLY A 110 -0.81 -7.64 -0.19
CA GLY A 110 0.11 -8.79 -0.26
C GLY A 110 0.64 -9.24 1.10
N SER A 111 0.66 -8.35 2.10
CA SER A 111 1.11 -8.67 3.47
C SER A 111 0.05 -9.31 4.35
N LYS A 112 -1.25 -9.12 4.03
CA LYS A 112 -2.36 -9.82 4.68
C LYS A 112 -2.27 -11.31 4.38
#